data_AF-A0A7J4FJT3-F1
#
_entry.id   AF-A0A7J4FJT3-F1
#
_cell.length_a   1.000
_cell.length_b   1.000
_cell.length_c   1.000
_cell.angle_alpha   90.00
_cell.angle_beta   90.00
_cell.angle_gamma   90.00
#
_symmetry.space_group_name_H-M   'P 1'
#
loop_
_entity.id
_entity.type
_entity.pdbx_description
1 polymer ?
#
loop_
_entity_poly.entity_id
_entity_poly.type
_entity_poly.pdbx_seq_one_letter_code
_entity_poly.pdbx_strand_id
1 'polypeptide(L)'
;MTVVSNVVCPVCGCCCDDIELIIENNRIIEARNACAMSAAKFENYSLHRNTDAYVRKNGKLTKTSLDEAIRKSAEILAESSYPILYGWSSTSCEAIKVGLELAEEVGGVIDNTSTVCHGPSILAAQDVGLVGTTLGQIRHRADLIIYWGSNPWSAHPRHMERYAALSDGRFQRNVWRRITARIRADSVRKKIARIVSMFFKRGRGVLPPEAKESFEMLPSGERKLIVIDVRKTRS
;
A
#
# COMPACT_ATOMS: atom_id res chain seq x y z
N MET A 1 -14.48 3.10 -27.15
CA MET A 1 -14.06 3.42 -25.77
C MET A 1 -15.06 2.79 -24.82
N THR A 2 -14.58 1.96 -23.89
CA THR A 2 -15.40 1.23 -22.91
C THR A 2 -14.91 1.60 -21.52
N VAL A 3 -15.84 1.83 -20.58
CA VAL A 3 -15.51 2.04 -19.16
C VAL A 3 -15.90 0.80 -18.39
N VAL A 4 -14.96 0.26 -17.61
CA VAL A 4 -15.21 -0.85 -16.68
C VAL A 4 -15.04 -0.32 -15.26
N SER A 5 -16.13 -0.27 -14.51
CA SER A 5 -16.16 0.25 -13.14
C SER A 5 -16.04 -0.88 -12.10
N ASN A 6 -15.77 -0.50 -10.85
CA ASN A 6 -15.63 -1.41 -9.69
C ASN A 6 -14.53 -2.46 -9.87
N VAL A 7 -13.43 -2.08 -10.53
CA VAL A 7 -12.27 -2.96 -10.71
C VAL A 7 -11.46 -2.99 -9.41
N VAL A 8 -11.05 -4.19 -9.00
CA VAL A 8 -10.18 -4.38 -7.83
C VAL A 8 -8.72 -4.13 -8.21
N CYS A 9 -8.08 -3.24 -7.47
CA CYS A 9 -6.67 -2.90 -7.61
C CYS A 9 -5.77 -4.07 -7.14
N PRO A 10 -4.87 -4.59 -8.00
CA PRO A 10 -4.04 -5.76 -7.69
C PRO A 10 -2.65 -5.38 -7.15
N VAL A 11 -2.51 -4.29 -6.38
CA VAL A 11 -1.19 -3.75 -5.98
C VAL A 11 -0.84 -4.01 -4.52
N CYS A 12 -1.58 -3.44 -3.58
CA CYS A 12 -1.28 -3.50 -2.15
C CYS A 12 -2.46 -4.07 -1.37
N GLY A 13 -2.28 -4.30 -0.06
CA GLY A 13 -3.30 -4.87 0.81
C GLY A 13 -4.56 -4.02 1.01
N CYS A 14 -4.63 -2.81 0.45
CA CYS A 14 -5.86 -2.01 0.48
C CYS A 14 -6.96 -2.53 -0.42
N CYS A 15 -6.61 -3.34 -1.44
CA CYS A 15 -7.56 -3.95 -2.40
C CYS A 15 -8.65 -2.98 -2.86
N CYS A 16 -8.25 -1.79 -3.36
CA CYS A 16 -9.21 -0.77 -3.75
C CYS A 16 -10.13 -1.29 -4.86
N ASP A 17 -11.42 -1.41 -4.59
CA ASP A 17 -12.48 -1.97 -5.44
C ASP A 17 -13.31 -0.93 -6.21
N ASP A 18 -12.88 0.32 -6.23
CA ASP A 18 -13.57 1.47 -6.84
C ASP A 18 -12.83 2.02 -8.06
N ILE A 19 -11.91 1.24 -8.64
CA ILE A 19 -11.13 1.65 -9.81
C ILE A 19 -12.03 1.63 -11.05
N GLU A 20 -11.93 2.67 -11.88
CA GLU A 20 -12.51 2.65 -13.22
C GLU A 20 -11.40 2.57 -14.26
N LEU A 21 -11.51 1.59 -15.15
CA LEU A 21 -10.58 1.44 -16.26
C LEU A 21 -11.24 1.92 -17.55
N ILE A 22 -10.54 2.79 -18.25
CA ILE A 22 -10.92 3.19 -19.61
C ILE A 22 -10.15 2.33 -20.59
N ILE A 23 -10.89 1.68 -21.47
CA ILE A 23 -10.35 0.73 -22.45
C ILE A 23 -10.67 1.21 -23.87
N GLU A 24 -9.65 1.20 -24.71
CA GLU A 24 -9.75 1.48 -26.14
C GLU A 24 -8.89 0.48 -26.91
N ASN A 25 -9.42 -0.08 -28.00
CA ASN A 25 -8.72 -1.06 -28.84
C ASN A 25 -8.06 -2.19 -28.04
N ASN A 26 -8.80 -2.73 -27.04
CA ASN A 26 -8.35 -3.78 -26.13
C ASN A 26 -7.11 -3.41 -25.28
N ARG A 27 -6.90 -2.12 -25.02
CA ARG A 27 -5.83 -1.59 -24.19
C ARG A 27 -6.39 -0.67 -23.11
N ILE A 28 -5.87 -0.80 -21.89
CA ILE A 28 -6.14 0.14 -20.80
C ILE A 28 -5.37 1.43 -21.08
N ILE A 29 -6.10 2.55 -21.21
CA ILE A 29 -5.52 3.86 -21.50
C ILE A 29 -5.48 4.79 -20.28
N GLU A 30 -6.35 4.58 -19.29
CA GLU A 30 -6.43 5.39 -18.07
C GLU A 30 -7.01 4.55 -16.93
N ALA A 31 -6.48 4.71 -15.71
CA ALA A 31 -7.04 4.18 -14.48
C ALA A 31 -7.48 5.31 -13.54
N ARG A 32 -8.79 5.49 -13.38
CA ARG A 32 -9.38 6.49 -12.46
C ARG A 32 -9.53 5.93 -11.05
N ASN A 33 -9.57 6.83 -10.06
CA ASN A 33 -9.54 6.52 -8.64
C ASN A 33 -8.29 5.71 -8.21
N ALA A 34 -7.27 5.63 -9.06
CA ALA A 34 -6.04 4.91 -8.79
C ALA A 34 -5.05 5.82 -8.05
N CYS A 35 -4.32 5.27 -7.06
CA CYS A 35 -3.08 5.92 -6.62
C CYS A 35 -1.99 5.74 -7.68
N ALA A 36 -0.88 6.46 -7.54
CA ALA A 36 0.26 6.39 -8.48
C ALA A 36 0.73 4.95 -8.74
N MET A 37 0.77 4.09 -7.73
CA MET A 37 1.16 2.67 -7.91
C MET A 37 0.14 1.87 -8.72
N SER A 38 -1.15 2.10 -8.48
CA SER A 38 -2.26 1.44 -9.20
C SER A 38 -2.31 1.89 -10.66
N ALA A 39 -2.20 3.21 -10.90
CA ALA A 39 -2.16 3.77 -12.24
C ALA A 39 -0.95 3.22 -13.01
N ALA A 40 0.24 3.23 -12.39
CA ALA A 40 1.44 2.67 -13.00
C ALA A 40 1.26 1.19 -13.41
N LYS A 41 0.63 0.36 -12.57
CA LYS A 41 0.40 -1.06 -12.88
C LYS A 41 -0.60 -1.26 -14.03
N PHE A 42 -1.71 -0.52 -14.03
CA PHE A 42 -2.75 -0.66 -15.05
C PHE A 42 -2.37 -0.03 -16.39
N GLU A 43 -1.81 1.17 -16.40
CA GLU A 43 -1.53 1.91 -17.63
C GLU A 43 -0.25 1.44 -18.34
N ASN A 44 0.70 0.87 -17.58
CA ASN A 44 1.98 0.37 -18.11
C ASN A 44 2.09 -1.16 -18.07
N TYR A 45 0.97 -1.90 -18.00
CA TYR A 45 0.96 -3.37 -17.91
C TYR A 45 1.74 -4.08 -19.03
N SER A 46 1.88 -3.43 -20.19
CA SER A 46 2.58 -3.95 -21.36
C SER A 46 4.06 -3.52 -21.43
N LEU A 47 4.51 -2.56 -20.62
CA LEU A 47 5.87 -2.07 -20.66
C LEU A 47 6.83 -3.14 -20.12
N HIS A 48 7.86 -3.49 -20.90
CA HIS A 48 8.79 -4.58 -20.60
C HIS A 48 8.11 -5.95 -20.38
N ARG A 49 6.93 -6.17 -20.98
CA ARG A 49 6.23 -7.45 -20.86
C ARG A 49 6.92 -8.52 -21.69
N ASN A 50 7.33 -9.61 -21.03
CA ASN A 50 7.77 -10.82 -21.72
C ASN A 50 6.57 -11.45 -22.47
N THR A 51 6.70 -11.55 -23.78
CA THR A 51 5.70 -12.17 -24.68
C THR A 51 6.08 -13.59 -25.11
N ASP A 52 7.31 -14.01 -24.81
CA ASP A 52 7.87 -15.29 -25.23
C ASP A 52 8.37 -16.09 -24.02
N ALA A 53 8.44 -17.41 -24.17
CA ALA A 53 9.07 -18.30 -23.21
C ALA A 53 10.57 -18.48 -23.52
N TYR A 54 11.36 -18.72 -22.47
CA TYR A 54 12.81 -18.87 -22.58
C TYR A 54 13.31 -19.99 -21.69
N VAL A 55 14.35 -20.71 -22.15
CA VAL A 55 15.09 -21.70 -21.37
C VAL A 55 16.57 -21.34 -21.43
N ARG A 56 17.30 -21.54 -20.32
CA ARG A 56 18.75 -21.29 -20.28
C ARG A 56 19.50 -22.50 -20.86
N LYS A 57 20.22 -22.30 -21.97
CA LYS A 57 21.09 -23.29 -22.61
C LYS A 57 22.51 -22.72 -22.65
N ASN A 58 23.50 -23.44 -22.11
CA ASN A 58 24.91 -23.03 -22.06
C ASN A 58 25.11 -21.60 -21.50
N GLY A 59 24.43 -21.30 -20.39
CA GLY A 59 24.50 -20.00 -19.73
C GLY A 59 23.70 -18.87 -20.38
N LYS A 60 23.15 -19.04 -21.58
CA LYS A 60 22.37 -18.02 -22.31
C LYS A 60 20.88 -18.33 -22.33
N LEU A 61 20.02 -17.30 -22.27
CA LEU A 61 18.59 -17.46 -22.46
C LEU A 61 18.29 -17.65 -23.96
N THR A 62 17.58 -18.71 -24.30
CA THR A 62 17.17 -19.02 -25.66
C THR A 62 15.65 -19.09 -25.71
N LYS A 63 15.05 -18.37 -26.67
CA LYS A 63 13.61 -18.37 -26.91
C LYS A 63 13.13 -19.78 -27.26
N THR A 64 11.96 -20.17 -26.76
CA THR A 64 11.36 -21.50 -26.98
C THR A 64 9.82 -21.43 -26.98
N SER A 65 9.16 -22.56 -27.24
CA SER A 65 7.72 -22.74 -27.08
C SER A 65 7.32 -22.82 -25.61
N LEU A 66 6.06 -22.47 -25.31
CA LEU A 66 5.52 -22.61 -23.97
C LEU A 66 5.54 -24.07 -23.49
N ASP A 67 5.22 -25.02 -24.37
CA ASP A 67 5.21 -26.46 -24.04
C ASP A 67 6.60 -26.99 -23.69
N GLU A 68 7.66 -26.56 -24.40
CA GLU A 68 9.04 -26.92 -24.03
C GLU A 68 9.44 -26.31 -22.69
N ALA A 69 9.08 -25.06 -22.42
CA ALA A 69 9.37 -24.41 -21.13
C ALA A 69 8.63 -25.09 -19.96
N ILE A 70 7.36 -25.45 -20.15
CA ILE A 70 6.56 -26.17 -19.14
C ILE A 70 7.14 -27.56 -18.89
N ARG A 71 7.40 -28.33 -19.95
CA ARG A 71 7.99 -29.68 -19.83
C ARG A 71 9.31 -29.63 -19.08
N LYS A 72 10.18 -28.66 -19.41
CA LYS A 72 11.47 -28.54 -18.73
C LYS A 72 11.32 -28.16 -17.26
N SER A 73 10.35 -27.32 -16.93
CA SER A 73 10.04 -26.97 -15.54
C SER A 73 9.51 -28.17 -14.76
N ALA A 74 8.64 -28.98 -15.37
CA ALA A 74 8.11 -30.20 -14.76
C ALA A 74 9.20 -31.25 -14.50
N GLU A 75 10.12 -31.47 -15.45
CA GLU A 75 11.31 -32.33 -15.26
C GLU A 75 12.12 -31.88 -14.04
N ILE A 76 12.43 -30.58 -13.94
CA ILE A 76 13.21 -30.03 -12.82
C ILE A 76 12.51 -30.30 -11.49
N LEU A 77 11.19 -30.08 -11.41
CA LEU A 77 10.44 -30.30 -10.18
C LEU A 77 10.37 -31.79 -9.81
N ALA A 78 10.09 -32.66 -10.78
CA ALA A 78 9.96 -34.10 -10.55
C ALA A 78 11.29 -34.78 -10.17
N GLU A 79 12.42 -34.29 -10.68
CA GLU A 79 13.75 -34.81 -10.38
C GLU A 79 14.39 -34.17 -9.14
N SER A 80 13.76 -33.12 -8.57
CA SER A 80 14.28 -32.42 -7.39
C SER A 80 14.08 -33.23 -6.11
N SER A 81 15.12 -33.32 -5.27
CA SER A 81 14.98 -33.93 -3.94
C SER A 81 14.32 -33.03 -2.90
N TYR A 82 14.31 -31.71 -3.12
CA TYR A 82 13.72 -30.73 -2.21
C TYR A 82 13.27 -29.46 -2.96
N PRO A 83 12.21 -29.55 -3.80
CA PRO A 83 11.75 -28.41 -4.57
C PRO A 83 11.09 -27.35 -3.68
N ILE A 84 11.39 -26.06 -3.95
CA ILE A 84 10.81 -24.91 -3.24
C ILE A 84 9.94 -24.11 -4.20
N LEU A 85 8.69 -23.94 -3.82
CA LEU A 85 7.63 -23.27 -4.55
C LEU A 85 7.32 -21.93 -3.85
N TYR A 86 7.98 -20.84 -4.27
CA TYR A 86 7.94 -19.55 -3.55
C TYR A 86 7.22 -18.42 -4.29
N GLY A 87 6.49 -17.58 -3.54
CA GLY A 87 6.03 -16.25 -4.00
C GLY A 87 4.54 -15.99 -3.74
N TRP A 88 3.68 -16.46 -4.65
CA TRP A 88 2.21 -16.56 -4.58
C TRP A 88 1.38 -15.30 -4.30
N SER A 89 1.95 -14.25 -3.73
CA SER A 89 1.23 -13.12 -3.13
C SER A 89 0.74 -12.09 -4.14
N SER A 90 0.94 -12.35 -5.43
CA SER A 90 0.54 -11.49 -6.55
C SER A 90 -0.10 -12.29 -7.67
N THR A 91 -0.80 -13.38 -7.31
CA THR A 91 -1.63 -14.20 -8.19
C THR A 91 -3.02 -14.41 -7.57
N SER A 92 -3.89 -15.17 -8.23
CA SER A 92 -5.23 -15.48 -7.73
C SER A 92 -5.25 -16.71 -6.81
N CYS A 93 -6.31 -16.85 -6.00
CA CYS A 93 -6.47 -18.01 -5.12
C CYS A 93 -6.60 -19.33 -5.91
N GLU A 94 -7.18 -19.29 -7.11
CA GLU A 94 -7.29 -20.45 -7.99
C GLU A 94 -5.91 -20.97 -8.41
N ALA A 95 -4.99 -20.07 -8.77
CA ALA A 95 -3.62 -20.43 -9.09
C ALA A 95 -2.86 -20.94 -7.86
N ILE A 96 -3.09 -20.36 -6.68
CA ILE A 96 -2.49 -20.83 -5.42
C ILE A 96 -2.97 -22.25 -5.10
N LYS A 97 -4.25 -22.55 -5.31
CA LYS A 97 -4.81 -23.90 -5.09
C LYS A 97 -4.09 -24.95 -5.95
N VAL A 98 -3.92 -24.68 -7.24
CA VAL A 98 -3.17 -25.57 -8.13
C VAL A 98 -1.70 -25.66 -7.69
N GLY A 99 -1.11 -24.57 -7.20
CA GLY A 99 0.25 -24.57 -6.65
C GLY A 99 0.40 -25.46 -5.41
N LEU A 100 -0.61 -25.51 -4.53
CA LEU A 100 -0.66 -26.41 -3.38
C LEU A 100 -0.70 -27.87 -3.83
N GLU A 101 -1.61 -28.21 -4.73
CA GLU A 101 -1.73 -29.57 -5.31
C GLU A 101 -0.41 -30.00 -5.97
N LEU A 102 0.24 -29.08 -6.71
CA LEU A 102 1.56 -29.34 -7.30
C LEU A 102 2.64 -29.57 -6.25
N ALA A 103 2.66 -28.78 -5.17
CA ALA A 103 3.65 -28.93 -4.09
C ALA A 103 3.49 -30.29 -3.38
N GLU A 104 2.25 -30.73 -3.16
CA GLU A 104 1.95 -32.06 -2.62
C GLU A 104 2.44 -33.17 -3.56
N GLU A 105 2.14 -33.07 -4.86
CA GLU A 105 2.53 -34.07 -5.87
C GLU A 105 4.06 -34.24 -5.96
N VAL A 106 4.82 -33.14 -5.92
CA VAL A 106 6.29 -33.17 -6.04
C VAL A 106 7.00 -33.34 -4.70
N GLY A 107 6.26 -33.48 -3.59
CA GLY A 107 6.84 -33.56 -2.24
C GLY A 107 7.65 -32.32 -1.84
N GLY A 108 7.24 -31.14 -2.33
CA GLY A 108 7.95 -29.88 -2.17
C GLY A 108 7.50 -29.04 -0.98
N VAL A 109 8.24 -27.95 -0.75
CA VAL A 109 7.86 -26.90 0.20
C VAL A 109 7.26 -25.74 -0.56
N ILE A 110 6.06 -25.32 -0.16
CA ILE A 110 5.39 -24.14 -0.70
C ILE A 110 5.35 -23.02 0.33
N ASP A 111 5.74 -21.81 -0.07
CA ASP A 111 5.77 -20.65 0.83
C ASP A 111 5.59 -19.34 0.08
N ASN A 112 5.12 -18.28 0.75
CA ASN A 112 4.82 -16.99 0.12
C ASN A 112 5.65 -15.84 0.73
N THR A 113 5.40 -14.62 0.26
CA THR A 113 6.16 -13.44 0.73
C THR A 113 5.90 -13.06 2.18
N SER A 114 4.96 -13.73 2.88
CA SER A 114 4.72 -13.47 4.29
C SER A 114 5.95 -13.75 5.14
N THR A 115 6.78 -14.75 4.79
CA THR A 115 8.04 -15.06 5.49
C THR A 115 8.95 -13.87 5.72
N VAL A 116 8.99 -12.93 4.78
CA VAL A 116 9.81 -11.71 4.83
C VAL A 116 8.99 -10.44 5.14
N CYS A 117 7.71 -10.61 5.46
CA CYS A 117 6.77 -9.52 5.68
C CYS A 117 6.00 -9.74 7.01
N HIS A 118 4.78 -10.29 6.94
CA HIS A 118 3.90 -10.46 8.10
C HIS A 118 4.01 -11.84 8.78
N GLY A 119 4.98 -12.67 8.43
CA GLY A 119 5.26 -13.96 9.05
C GLY A 119 5.40 -13.87 10.58
N PRO A 120 6.20 -12.92 11.12
CA PRO A 120 6.26 -12.69 12.56
C PRO A 120 4.91 -12.32 13.19
N SER A 121 4.05 -11.60 12.45
CA SER A 121 2.69 -11.28 12.90
C SER A 121 1.79 -12.52 12.94
N ILE A 122 1.94 -13.45 11.99
CA ILE A 122 1.20 -14.72 11.96
C ILE A 122 1.60 -15.58 13.17
N LEU A 123 2.90 -15.71 13.46
CA LEU A 123 3.38 -16.46 14.62
C LEU A 123 2.85 -15.87 15.93
N ALA A 124 2.94 -14.56 16.10
CA ALA A 124 2.40 -13.89 17.29
C ALA A 124 0.89 -14.13 17.44
N ALA A 125 0.12 -14.05 16.35
CA ALA A 125 -1.32 -14.31 16.37
C ALA A 125 -1.65 -15.77 16.72
N GLN A 126 -0.81 -16.73 16.35
CA GLN A 126 -0.94 -18.14 16.77
C GLN A 126 -0.70 -18.32 18.26
N ASP A 127 0.27 -17.59 18.82
CA ASP A 127 0.64 -17.70 20.23
C ASP A 127 -0.34 -17.00 21.19
N VAL A 128 -0.80 -15.78 20.84
CA VAL A 128 -1.60 -14.93 21.74
C VAL A 128 -2.99 -14.57 21.23
N GLY A 129 -3.37 -15.09 20.06
CA GLY A 129 -4.64 -14.77 19.40
C GLY A 129 -4.60 -13.48 18.58
N LEU A 130 -5.67 -13.25 17.82
CA LEU A 130 -5.83 -12.11 16.93
C LEU A 130 -7.09 -11.31 17.27
N VAL A 131 -6.92 -10.06 17.73
CA VAL A 131 -8.01 -9.10 17.86
C VAL A 131 -8.08 -8.27 16.59
N GLY A 132 -9.05 -8.58 15.73
CA GLY A 132 -9.22 -7.96 14.41
C GLY A 132 -10.48 -7.12 14.28
N THR A 133 -10.52 -6.31 13.23
CA THR A 133 -11.73 -5.57 12.82
C THR A 133 -11.70 -5.33 11.31
N THR A 134 -12.86 -5.10 10.71
CA THR A 134 -12.94 -4.68 9.30
C THR A 134 -12.64 -3.19 9.15
N LEU A 135 -12.19 -2.79 7.95
CA LEU A 135 -11.91 -1.39 7.60
C LEU A 135 -13.16 -0.49 7.76
N GLY A 136 -14.36 -1.03 7.60
CA GLY A 136 -15.61 -0.30 7.81
C GLY A 136 -15.84 0.13 9.26
N GLN A 137 -15.47 -0.72 10.24
CA GLN A 137 -15.55 -0.34 11.65
C GLN A 137 -14.55 0.78 11.97
N ILE A 138 -13.33 0.68 11.44
CA ILE A 138 -12.30 1.73 11.59
C ILE A 138 -12.83 3.06 11.03
N ARG A 139 -13.33 3.05 9.79
CA ARG A 139 -13.88 4.23 9.13
C ARG A 139 -15.00 4.88 9.95
N HIS A 140 -15.93 4.09 10.47
CA HIS A 140 -17.15 4.66 11.06
C HIS A 140 -17.05 4.97 12.56
N ARG A 141 -16.19 4.28 13.32
CA ARG A 141 -16.19 4.32 14.78
C ARG A 141 -14.86 4.68 15.43
N ALA A 142 -13.72 4.46 14.78
CA ALA A 142 -12.43 4.72 15.41
C ALA A 142 -12.23 6.22 15.64
N ASP A 143 -12.05 6.60 16.90
CA ASP A 143 -11.71 7.93 17.38
C ASP A 143 -10.21 8.09 17.63
N LEU A 144 -9.46 6.99 17.71
CA LEU A 144 -8.00 6.93 17.74
C LEU A 144 -7.48 5.96 16.68
N ILE A 145 -6.52 6.43 15.87
CA ILE A 145 -5.79 5.62 14.90
C ILE A 145 -4.30 5.75 15.21
N ILE A 146 -3.63 4.59 15.31
CA ILE A 146 -2.18 4.52 15.53
C ILE A 146 -1.57 3.80 14.33
N TYR A 147 -0.68 4.48 13.61
CA TYR A 147 0.22 3.84 12.65
C TYR A 147 1.55 3.55 13.35
N TRP A 148 1.81 2.28 13.64
CA TRP A 148 3.01 1.83 14.34
C TRP A 148 3.95 1.12 13.38
N GLY A 149 5.13 1.68 13.14
CA GLY A 149 6.12 1.06 12.25
C GLY A 149 5.66 0.96 10.79
N SER A 150 4.68 1.77 10.38
CA SER A 150 4.09 1.76 9.04
C SER A 150 4.03 3.15 8.45
N ASN A 151 4.26 3.28 7.13
CA ASN A 151 4.04 4.51 6.38
C ASN A 151 2.97 4.29 5.30
N PRO A 152 1.68 4.50 5.62
CA PRO A 152 0.59 4.26 4.66
C PRO A 152 0.63 5.23 3.48
N TRP A 153 1.17 6.44 3.64
CA TRP A 153 1.24 7.41 2.54
C TRP A 153 2.04 6.89 1.35
N SER A 154 3.09 6.12 1.63
CA SER A 154 3.96 5.54 0.60
C SER A 154 3.56 4.11 0.24
N ALA A 155 3.27 3.25 1.23
CA ALA A 155 3.04 1.83 0.99
C ALA A 155 1.58 1.47 0.68
N HIS A 156 0.63 2.28 1.17
CA HIS A 156 -0.81 2.02 1.08
C HIS A 156 -1.58 3.33 0.82
N PRO A 157 -1.31 4.06 -0.28
CA PRO A 157 -1.60 5.50 -0.36
C PRO A 157 -3.05 5.90 -0.13
N ARG A 158 -4.01 5.06 -0.55
CA ARG A 158 -5.45 5.30 -0.38
C ARG A 158 -6.02 4.81 0.96
N HIS A 159 -5.24 4.16 1.81
CA HIS A 159 -5.74 3.63 3.09
C HIS A 159 -6.31 4.73 3.98
N MET A 160 -5.57 5.84 4.12
CA MET A 160 -5.98 6.95 4.98
C MET A 160 -7.26 7.63 4.46
N GLU A 161 -7.30 7.87 3.16
CA GLU A 161 -8.41 8.48 2.42
C GLU A 161 -9.68 7.62 2.50
N ARG A 162 -9.59 6.31 2.25
CA ARG A 162 -10.76 5.44 2.17
C ARG A 162 -11.26 4.97 3.53
N TYR A 163 -10.34 4.62 4.44
CA TYR A 163 -10.68 3.77 5.58
C TYR A 163 -10.31 4.32 6.96
N ALA A 164 -9.44 5.33 7.03
CA ALA A 164 -8.86 5.77 8.30
C ALA A 164 -8.96 7.29 8.46
N ALA A 165 -7.88 7.96 8.89
CA ALA A 165 -7.92 9.32 9.43
C ALA A 165 -8.58 10.39 8.54
N LEU A 166 -8.60 10.18 7.23
CA LEU A 166 -9.06 11.16 6.25
C LEU A 166 -10.46 10.84 5.69
N SER A 167 -11.06 9.72 6.10
CA SER A 167 -12.40 9.30 5.70
C SER A 167 -13.46 9.72 6.70
N ASP A 168 -14.61 10.20 6.23
CA ASP A 168 -15.77 10.44 7.09
C ASP A 168 -16.46 9.12 7.46
N GLY A 169 -16.68 8.99 8.77
CA GLY A 169 -17.43 7.93 9.40
C GLY A 169 -18.87 8.32 9.70
N ARG A 170 -19.70 7.33 10.04
CA ARG A 170 -21.08 7.58 10.50
C ARG A 170 -21.10 8.24 11.87
N PHE A 171 -20.15 7.89 12.74
CA PHE A 171 -20.08 8.35 14.12
C PHE A 171 -18.82 9.18 14.41
N GLN A 172 -17.87 9.23 13.48
CA GLN A 172 -16.58 9.90 13.65
C GLN A 172 -16.26 10.73 12.41
N ARG A 173 -15.98 12.02 12.61
CA ARG A 173 -15.59 12.93 11.51
C ARG A 173 -14.10 12.81 11.19
N ASN A 174 -13.76 13.09 9.93
CA ASN A 174 -12.39 13.08 9.45
C ASN A 174 -11.54 14.21 10.10
N VAL A 175 -10.21 14.14 9.93
CA VAL A 175 -9.25 15.10 10.48
C VAL A 175 -8.97 16.30 9.55
N TRP A 176 -9.54 16.34 8.33
CA TRP A 176 -9.24 17.37 7.32
C TRP A 176 -9.55 18.78 7.80
N ARG A 177 -10.63 18.97 8.56
CA ARG A 177 -10.99 20.28 9.10
C ARG A 177 -9.85 20.89 9.93
N ARG A 178 -9.18 20.07 10.76
CA ARG A 178 -8.04 20.51 11.56
C ARG A 178 -6.79 20.77 10.71
N ILE A 179 -6.49 19.88 9.76
CA ILE A 179 -5.33 20.04 8.88
C ILE A 179 -5.46 21.31 8.04
N THR A 180 -6.62 21.53 7.43
CA THR A 180 -6.90 22.73 6.63
C THR A 180 -6.88 24.01 7.46
N ALA A 181 -7.41 23.98 8.69
CA ALA A 181 -7.33 25.10 9.62
C ALA A 181 -5.87 25.45 9.98
N ARG A 182 -5.04 24.45 10.28
CA ARG A 182 -3.59 24.65 10.56
C ARG A 182 -2.85 25.23 9.36
N ILE A 183 -3.05 24.67 8.16
CA ILE A 183 -2.42 25.17 6.93
C ILE A 183 -2.81 26.63 6.67
N ARG A 184 -4.09 26.98 6.86
CA ARG A 184 -4.55 28.37 6.73
C ARG A 184 -3.90 29.27 7.77
N ALA A 185 -3.85 28.86 9.03
CA ALA A 185 -3.20 29.62 10.10
C ALA A 185 -1.71 29.85 9.80
N ASP A 186 -0.99 28.84 9.34
CA ASP A 186 0.42 28.95 8.94
C ASP A 186 0.62 29.86 7.73
N SER A 187 -0.27 29.77 6.73
CA SER A 187 -0.23 30.66 5.57
C SER A 187 -0.49 32.12 5.97
N VAL A 188 -1.43 32.37 6.89
CA VAL A 188 -1.70 33.71 7.44
C VAL A 188 -0.49 34.21 8.25
N ARG A 189 0.10 33.37 9.12
CA ARG A 189 1.33 33.70 9.86
C ARG A 189 2.48 34.06 8.93
N LYS A 190 2.73 33.29 7.88
CA LYS A 190 3.75 33.58 6.86
C LYS A 190 3.48 34.90 6.13
N LYS A 191 2.21 35.20 5.81
CA LYS A 191 1.81 36.47 5.18
C LYS A 191 2.05 37.66 6.11
N ILE A 192 1.68 37.56 7.39
CA ILE A 192 1.94 38.58 8.41
C ILE A 192 3.44 38.77 8.59
N ALA A 193 4.21 37.71 8.76
CA ALA A 193 5.67 37.78 8.90
C ALA A 193 6.33 38.49 7.70
N ARG A 194 5.86 38.22 6.47
CA ARG A 194 6.33 38.91 5.27
C ARG A 194 6.00 40.41 5.29
N ILE A 195 4.78 40.78 5.67
CA ILE A 195 4.38 42.20 5.82
C ILE A 195 5.25 42.89 6.87
N VAL A 196 5.38 42.29 8.07
CA VAL A 196 6.22 42.83 9.15
C VAL A 196 7.67 42.99 8.69
N SER A 197 8.22 42.02 7.95
CA SER A 197 9.59 42.12 7.41
C SER A 197 9.77 43.24 6.37
N MET A 198 8.71 43.63 5.66
CA MET A 198 8.74 44.74 4.70
C MET A 198 8.66 46.09 5.41
N PHE A 199 7.85 46.20 6.48
CA PHE A 199 7.68 47.44 7.25
C PHE A 199 8.81 47.68 8.26
N PHE A 200 9.41 46.62 8.80
CA PHE A 200 10.49 46.69 9.81
C PHE A 200 11.88 46.32 9.23
N LYS A 201 12.20 46.79 8.01
CA LYS A 201 13.59 46.89 7.54
C LYS A 201 14.33 48.02 8.26
N ARG A 202 14.50 47.92 9.58
CA ARG A 202 15.53 48.62 10.39
C ARG A 202 15.39 48.19 11.86
N GLY A 203 16.19 47.21 12.27
CA GLY A 203 16.44 46.89 13.68
C GLY A 203 16.02 45.48 14.10
N ARG A 204 17.04 44.59 14.21
CA ARG A 204 17.10 43.30 14.94
C ARG A 204 15.87 42.39 14.84
N GLY A 205 16.04 41.32 14.05
CA GLY A 205 15.05 40.25 13.91
C GLY A 205 14.72 39.57 15.23
N VAL A 206 13.49 39.75 15.68
CA VAL A 206 12.84 38.86 16.64
C VAL A 206 11.88 38.01 15.82
N LEU A 207 12.30 36.78 15.50
CA LEU A 207 11.33 35.76 15.12
C LEU A 207 10.39 35.58 16.32
N PRO A 208 9.06 35.50 16.12
CA PRO A 208 8.16 35.14 17.22
C PRO A 208 8.64 33.83 17.84
N PRO A 209 8.58 33.66 19.17
CA PRO A 209 8.93 32.40 19.79
C PRO A 209 8.14 31.29 19.10
N GLU A 210 8.80 30.18 18.75
CA GLU A 210 8.07 28.95 18.44
C GLU A 210 7.13 28.71 19.61
N ALA A 211 5.83 28.86 19.36
CA ALA A 211 4.84 28.54 20.35
C ALA A 211 5.10 27.07 20.69
N LYS A 212 5.58 26.81 21.91
CA LYS A 212 5.57 25.47 22.50
C LYS A 212 4.20 24.92 22.13
N GLU A 213 4.16 23.85 21.34
CA GLU A 213 2.93 23.12 21.08
C GLU A 213 2.46 22.62 22.45
N SER A 214 1.69 23.46 23.16
CA SER A 214 0.77 22.95 24.15
C SER A 214 -0.02 21.90 23.38
N PHE A 215 -0.01 20.68 23.89
CA PHE A 215 -1.04 19.70 23.60
C PHE A 215 -2.37 20.38 23.97
N GLU A 216 -2.89 21.23 23.08
CA GLU A 216 -4.22 21.78 23.17
C GLU A 216 -5.10 20.54 23.25
N MET A 217 -5.78 20.40 24.40
CA MET A 217 -6.71 19.32 24.64
C MET A 217 -7.56 19.14 23.40
N LEU A 218 -7.32 18.01 22.73
CA LEU A 218 -7.88 17.73 21.42
C LEU A 218 -9.40 17.89 21.50
N PRO A 219 -10.03 18.67 20.59
CA PRO A 219 -11.47 18.89 20.62
C PRO A 219 -12.21 17.57 20.72
N SER A 220 -13.09 17.46 21.71
CA SER A 220 -13.95 16.30 21.91
C SER A 220 -14.78 16.04 20.65
N GLY A 221 -14.63 14.86 20.05
CA GLY A 221 -15.43 14.39 18.90
C GLY A 221 -14.73 14.33 17.54
N GLU A 222 -13.45 14.70 17.45
CA GLU A 222 -12.64 14.51 16.23
C GLU A 222 -11.63 13.36 16.39
N ARG A 223 -11.40 12.63 15.30
CA ARG A 223 -10.48 11.50 15.26
C ARG A 223 -9.04 11.94 15.54
N LYS A 224 -8.32 11.13 16.31
CA LYS A 224 -6.91 11.31 16.66
C LYS A 224 -6.05 10.38 15.81
N LEU A 225 -4.89 10.88 15.40
CA LEU A 225 -3.91 10.13 14.61
C LEU A 225 -2.55 10.22 15.29
N ILE A 226 -1.98 9.07 15.60
CA ILE A 226 -0.62 8.93 16.13
C ILE A 226 0.19 8.15 15.10
N VAL A 227 1.41 8.61 14.83
CA VAL A 227 2.37 7.91 13.97
C VAL A 227 3.62 7.65 14.79
N ILE A 228 3.99 6.37 14.94
CA ILE A 228 5.14 5.93 15.70
C ILE A 228 6.24 5.48 14.73
N ASP A 229 7.30 6.27 14.64
CA ASP A 229 8.52 5.91 13.92
C ASP A 229 9.38 5.02 14.80
N VAL A 230 9.28 3.70 14.59
CA VAL A 230 10.00 2.68 15.37
C VAL A 230 11.51 2.79 15.29
N ARG A 231 12.06 3.49 14.30
CA ARG A 231 13.50 3.75 14.20
C ARG A 231 13.97 4.74 15.26
N LYS A 232 13.06 5.59 15.76
CA LYS A 232 13.32 6.58 16.81
C LYS A 232 12.97 6.10 18.20
N THR A 233 12.41 4.89 18.34
CA THR A 233 12.02 4.31 19.64
C THR A 233 13.05 3.33 20.18
N ARG A 234 14.13 3.06 19.45
CA ARG A 234 15.28 2.31 19.95
C ARG A 234 16.19 3.25 20.74
N SER A 235 16.06 3.22 22.06
CA SER A 235 17.06 3.69 23.02
C SER A 235 18.17 2.66 23.20
#